data_AF-A0A0D6L4X0-F1
#
_entry.id   AF-A0A0D6L4X0-F1
#
_cell.length_a   1.000
_cell.length_b   1.000
_cell.length_c   1.000
_cell.angle_alpha   90.00
_cell.angle_beta   90.00
_cell.angle_gamma   90.00
#
_symmetry.space_group_name_H-M   'P 1'
#
loop_
_entity.id
_entity.type
_entity.pdbx_description
1 polymer ?
#
loop_
_entity_poly.entity_id
_entity_poly.type
_entity_poly.pdbx_seq_one_letter_code
_entity_poly.pdbx_strand_id
1 'polypeptide(L)'
;MANIETSVHNGMRIEEFLDNDAHIIFYDRFYNFEVMSGSYLVKNSDWSRDFLHGFANYEYRLPNSLHGSDNGALHAYLAELVLPPTNTELPICLRAYNESKGFGDLFSFEACIRKALGYGSSFGNIKILRKGTGWARDPRMTNSKWSKERDFMIHNWKKTSQKKYSSTPIPLEASPSADWFDWYNPILGYFELDLCTSRNTSWNYDENLMESYEAIEERMFKFALVALAVIGASEAIFFGSSGGGGCGCAPPPPPCGCAPPAPPPSPCGG
;
A
#
# COMPACT_ATOMS: atom_id res chain seq x y z
N MET A 1 8.40 -6.74 -18.97
CA MET A 1 9.70 -6.15 -18.58
C MET A 1 9.80 -6.34 -17.07
N ALA A 2 10.64 -7.25 -16.59
CA ALA A 2 10.74 -7.53 -15.16
C ALA A 2 11.55 -6.40 -14.50
N ASN A 3 10.86 -5.45 -13.87
CA ASN A 3 11.46 -4.37 -13.08
C ASN A 3 11.85 -4.92 -11.70
N ILE A 4 12.81 -5.83 -11.64
CA ILE A 4 13.48 -6.14 -10.37
C ILE A 4 14.50 -5.03 -10.15
N GLU A 5 14.08 -4.05 -9.35
CA GLU A 5 14.82 -2.84 -8.98
C GLU A 5 15.15 -2.89 -7.49
N THR A 6 15.83 -3.96 -7.08
CA THR A 6 16.14 -4.23 -5.67
C THR A 6 17.61 -4.54 -5.40
N SER A 7 18.21 -3.87 -4.41
CA SER A 7 19.21 -4.39 -3.46
C SER A 7 19.45 -3.32 -2.37
N VAL A 8 19.97 -3.61 -1.17
CA VAL A 8 21.40 -3.79 -0.83
C VAL A 8 21.53 -4.75 0.33
N HIS A 9 22.50 -5.65 0.31
CA HIS A 9 22.59 -6.69 1.31
C HIS A 9 24.00 -6.92 1.88
N ASN A 10 24.18 -6.79 3.19
CA ASN A 10 25.06 -7.66 3.98
C ASN A 10 24.71 -7.55 5.47
N GLY A 11 24.08 -8.56 6.09
CA GLY A 11 23.88 -8.59 7.55
C GLY A 11 22.64 -9.36 8.00
N MET A 12 21.58 -9.33 7.19
CA MET A 12 20.36 -10.13 7.40
C MET A 12 20.31 -11.32 6.44
N ARG A 13 19.21 -12.07 6.42
CA ARG A 13 18.99 -13.21 5.51
C ARG A 13 17.52 -13.22 5.12
N ILE A 14 17.19 -13.74 3.93
CA ILE A 14 15.78 -13.80 3.52
C ILE A 14 14.99 -14.77 4.40
N GLU A 15 15.71 -15.76 4.97
CA GLU A 15 15.23 -16.75 5.92
C GLU A 15 14.62 -16.12 7.18
N GLU A 16 15.03 -14.91 7.57
CA GLU A 16 14.45 -14.17 8.70
C GLU A 16 12.97 -13.78 8.48
N PHE A 17 12.52 -13.76 7.22
CA PHE A 17 11.16 -13.39 6.83
C PHE A 17 10.27 -14.61 6.52
N LEU A 18 10.83 -15.83 6.58
CA LEU A 18 10.07 -17.05 6.32
C LEU A 18 9.12 -17.35 7.48
N ASP A 19 7.94 -17.84 7.12
CA ASP A 19 6.95 -18.34 8.05
C ASP A 19 6.44 -19.70 7.54
N ASN A 20 6.61 -20.75 8.34
CA ASN A 20 6.25 -22.11 7.97
C ASN A 20 4.73 -22.31 7.84
N ASP A 21 3.95 -21.46 8.51
CA ASP A 21 2.48 -21.50 8.52
C ASP A 21 1.89 -20.74 7.33
N ALA A 22 2.69 -19.92 6.63
CA ALA A 22 2.27 -19.19 5.44
C ALA A 22 2.65 -19.94 4.15
N HIS A 23 1.77 -19.90 3.16
CA HIS A 23 2.07 -20.35 1.81
C HIS A 23 2.59 -19.21 0.94
N ILE A 24 2.05 -18.01 1.14
CA ILE A 24 2.51 -16.79 0.48
C ILE A 24 2.65 -15.67 1.52
N ILE A 25 3.77 -14.96 1.46
CA ILE A 25 4.08 -13.83 2.32
C ILE A 25 4.26 -12.59 1.45
N PHE A 26 3.43 -11.59 1.72
CA PHE A 26 3.54 -10.22 1.23
C PHE A 26 3.97 -9.29 2.37
N TYR A 27 4.11 -8.00 2.07
CA TYR A 27 4.33 -6.96 3.07
C TYR A 27 3.64 -5.67 2.67
N ASP A 28 3.21 -4.90 3.67
CA ASP A 28 2.69 -3.55 3.45
C ASP A 28 3.87 -2.63 3.06
N ARG A 29 3.72 -1.94 1.93
CA ARG A 29 4.62 -0.87 1.52
C ARG A 29 4.56 0.25 2.54
N PHE A 30 5.68 0.93 2.79
CA PHE A 30 5.80 1.78 3.96
C PHE A 30 4.89 3.02 3.92
N TYR A 31 4.88 3.75 2.81
CA TYR A 31 4.34 5.11 2.75
C TYR A 31 2.89 5.23 2.25
N ASN A 32 2.32 4.19 1.63
CA ASN A 32 0.95 4.14 1.11
C ASN A 32 0.21 2.88 1.60
N PHE A 33 -1.00 2.60 1.17
CA PHE A 33 -1.79 1.46 1.68
C PHE A 33 -1.58 0.16 0.90
N GLU A 34 -0.54 0.14 0.07
CA GLU A 34 -0.27 -0.94 -0.86
C GLU A 34 0.28 -2.19 -0.13
N VAL A 35 -0.32 -3.36 -0.36
CA VAL A 35 0.36 -4.65 -0.28
C VAL A 35 1.30 -4.74 -1.48
N MET A 36 2.61 -4.79 -1.22
CA MET A 36 3.62 -4.79 -2.27
C MET A 36 3.53 -6.08 -3.12
N SER A 37 3.28 -5.95 -4.43
CA SER A 37 3.37 -7.06 -5.39
C SER A 37 4.74 -7.18 -6.07
N GLY A 38 5.60 -6.15 -5.96
CA GLY A 38 6.93 -6.13 -6.59
C GLY A 38 7.88 -7.22 -6.09
N SER A 39 7.65 -7.76 -4.89
CA SER A 39 8.29 -9.00 -4.43
C SER A 39 7.45 -9.66 -3.33
N TYR A 40 7.43 -10.99 -3.30
CA TYR A 40 6.72 -11.80 -2.32
C TYR A 40 7.38 -13.17 -2.20
N LEU A 41 7.24 -13.84 -1.05
CA LEU A 41 7.77 -15.18 -0.81
C LEU A 41 6.68 -16.21 -1.01
N VAL A 42 6.99 -17.29 -1.73
CA VAL A 42 6.02 -18.34 -2.06
C VAL A 42 6.59 -19.71 -1.71
N LYS A 43 5.88 -20.43 -0.86
CA LYS A 43 6.08 -21.86 -0.62
C LYS A 43 5.54 -22.63 -1.83
N ASN A 44 6.33 -23.54 -2.38
CA ASN A 44 5.87 -24.38 -3.48
C ASN A 44 4.83 -25.39 -2.98
N SER A 45 3.56 -25.17 -3.34
CA SER A 45 2.42 -26.03 -3.01
C SER A 45 1.34 -25.87 -4.08
N ASP A 46 0.43 -26.84 -4.19
CA ASP A 46 -0.71 -26.75 -5.12
C ASP A 46 -1.53 -25.48 -4.86
N TRP A 47 -1.82 -25.19 -3.58
CA TRP A 47 -2.54 -23.97 -3.19
C TRP A 47 -1.85 -22.68 -3.66
N SER A 48 -0.52 -22.60 -3.52
CA SER A 48 0.23 -21.41 -3.94
C SER A 48 0.21 -21.24 -5.46
N ARG A 49 0.28 -22.33 -6.21
CA ARG A 49 0.21 -22.31 -7.67
C ARG A 49 -1.17 -21.85 -8.14
N ASP A 50 -2.23 -22.34 -7.51
CA ASP A 50 -3.61 -21.93 -7.78
C ASP A 50 -3.81 -20.44 -7.46
N PHE A 51 -3.28 -19.95 -6.33
CA PHE A 51 -3.28 -18.53 -6.01
C PHE A 51 -2.59 -17.71 -7.10
N LEU A 52 -1.38 -18.10 -7.53
CA LEU A 52 -0.63 -17.36 -8.55
C LEU A 52 -1.32 -17.38 -9.91
N HIS A 53 -1.96 -18.49 -10.28
CA HIS A 53 -2.79 -18.57 -11.49
C HIS A 53 -4.00 -17.64 -11.40
N GLY A 54 -4.69 -17.62 -10.27
CA GLY A 54 -5.83 -16.71 -10.07
C GLY A 54 -5.43 -15.24 -10.04
N PHE A 55 -4.29 -14.92 -9.43
CA PHE A 55 -3.72 -13.58 -9.43
C PHE A 55 -3.33 -13.15 -10.85
N ALA A 56 -2.64 -14.00 -11.61
CA ALA A 56 -2.30 -13.72 -13.00
C ALA A 56 -3.56 -13.51 -13.87
N ASN A 57 -4.57 -14.36 -13.70
CA ASN A 57 -5.85 -14.25 -14.42
C ASN A 57 -6.65 -13.00 -14.05
N TYR A 58 -6.29 -12.27 -12.99
CA TYR A 58 -6.91 -10.98 -12.67
C TYR A 58 -6.63 -9.94 -13.77
N GLU A 59 -5.62 -10.12 -14.62
CA GLU A 59 -5.35 -9.24 -15.76
C GLU A 59 -6.57 -9.02 -16.66
N TYR A 60 -7.44 -10.04 -16.80
CA TYR A 60 -8.67 -9.97 -17.60
C TYR A 60 -9.85 -9.27 -16.91
N ARG A 61 -9.69 -8.87 -15.65
CA ARG A 61 -10.71 -8.24 -14.80
C ARG A 61 -10.31 -6.84 -14.32
N LEU A 62 -9.16 -6.34 -14.76
CA LEU A 62 -8.72 -4.98 -14.49
C LEU A 62 -9.72 -3.96 -15.04
N PRO A 63 -10.01 -2.86 -14.33
CA PRO A 63 -10.85 -1.81 -14.87
C PRO A 63 -10.14 -1.05 -15.99
N ASN A 64 -10.93 -0.43 -16.87
CA ASN A 64 -10.42 0.44 -17.94
C ASN A 64 -9.94 1.82 -17.42
N SER A 65 -9.95 2.03 -16.09
CA SER A 65 -9.53 3.24 -15.40
C SER A 65 -8.04 3.17 -14.99
N LEU A 66 -7.51 4.16 -14.27
CA LEU A 66 -6.15 4.04 -13.70
C LEU A 66 -6.16 2.99 -12.58
N HIS A 67 -5.49 1.87 -12.81
CA HIS A 67 -5.68 0.67 -12.00
C HIS A 67 -4.41 0.14 -11.32
N GLY A 68 -3.25 0.76 -11.52
CA GLY A 68 -2.00 0.36 -10.84
C GLY A 68 -1.48 -1.03 -11.18
N SER A 69 -1.89 -1.60 -12.32
CA SER A 69 -1.46 -2.92 -12.81
C SER A 69 -1.62 -4.05 -11.77
N ASP A 70 -0.57 -4.80 -11.50
CA ASP A 70 -0.53 -5.95 -10.60
C ASP A 70 -0.72 -5.53 -9.14
N ASN A 71 -0.26 -4.35 -8.72
CA ASN A 71 -0.48 -3.85 -7.36
C ASN A 71 -1.99 -3.70 -7.07
N GLY A 72 -2.73 -3.06 -7.98
CA GLY A 72 -4.18 -2.89 -7.83
C GLY A 72 -4.94 -4.21 -7.92
N ALA A 73 -4.56 -5.07 -8.88
CA ALA A 73 -5.11 -6.42 -9.00
C ALA A 73 -4.91 -7.24 -7.72
N LEU A 74 -3.74 -7.16 -7.09
CA LEU A 74 -3.43 -7.91 -5.88
C LEU A 74 -4.41 -7.55 -4.75
N HIS A 75 -4.70 -6.27 -4.56
CA HIS A 75 -5.66 -5.83 -3.53
C HIS A 75 -7.05 -6.39 -3.78
N ALA A 76 -7.55 -6.25 -5.00
CA ALA A 76 -8.88 -6.74 -5.34
C ALA A 76 -8.95 -8.28 -5.21
N TYR A 77 -7.94 -9.00 -5.70
CA TYR A 77 -7.88 -10.45 -5.62
C TYR A 77 -7.77 -10.98 -4.19
N LEU A 78 -6.94 -10.36 -3.35
CA LEU A 78 -6.84 -10.69 -1.93
C LEU A 78 -8.19 -10.54 -1.22
N ALA A 79 -8.90 -9.44 -1.50
CA ALA A 79 -10.18 -9.18 -0.87
C ALA A 79 -11.25 -10.18 -1.31
N GLU A 80 -11.31 -10.53 -2.60
CA GLU A 80 -12.23 -11.55 -3.13
C GLU A 80 -11.96 -12.94 -2.54
N LEU A 81 -10.70 -13.28 -2.25
CA LEU A 81 -10.33 -14.55 -1.64
C LEU A 81 -10.61 -14.63 -0.14
N VAL A 82 -10.37 -13.54 0.58
CA VAL A 82 -10.37 -13.52 2.05
C VAL A 82 -11.74 -13.12 2.62
N LEU A 83 -12.44 -12.20 1.97
CA LEU A 83 -13.71 -11.68 2.51
C LEU A 83 -14.87 -12.60 2.14
N PRO A 84 -15.87 -12.73 3.04
CA PRO A 84 -17.06 -13.50 2.73
C PRO A 84 -17.88 -12.79 1.62
N PRO A 85 -18.64 -13.52 0.79
CA PRO A 85 -19.49 -12.94 -0.25
C PRO A 85 -20.53 -11.92 0.26
N THR A 86 -20.85 -11.96 1.56
CA THR A 86 -21.77 -11.04 2.23
C THR A 86 -21.11 -9.74 2.68
N ASN A 87 -19.80 -9.56 2.45
CA ASN A 87 -19.09 -8.35 2.84
C ASN A 87 -19.62 -7.12 2.09
N THR A 88 -20.04 -6.10 2.84
CA THR A 88 -20.65 -4.88 2.29
C THR A 88 -19.63 -3.84 1.85
N GLU A 89 -18.39 -3.91 2.32
CA GLU A 89 -17.32 -2.96 2.00
C GLU A 89 -16.67 -3.26 0.65
N LEU A 90 -16.51 -4.54 0.29
CA LEU A 90 -15.84 -4.95 -0.93
C LEU A 90 -16.46 -4.30 -2.20
N PRO A 91 -17.79 -4.30 -2.41
CA PRO A 91 -18.39 -3.61 -3.56
C PRO A 91 -18.12 -2.10 -3.59
N ILE A 92 -17.96 -1.47 -2.43
CA ILE A 92 -17.64 -0.04 -2.30
C ILE A 92 -16.20 0.19 -2.75
N CYS A 93 -15.26 -0.62 -2.26
CA CYS A 93 -13.86 -0.53 -2.65
C CYS A 93 -13.66 -0.79 -4.15
N LEU A 94 -14.32 -1.82 -4.71
CA LEU A 94 -14.23 -2.14 -6.14
C LEU A 94 -14.82 -1.03 -7.03
N ARG A 95 -15.84 -0.30 -6.55
CA ARG A 95 -16.33 0.89 -7.25
C ARG A 95 -15.28 1.98 -7.31
N ALA A 96 -14.63 2.29 -6.18
CA ALA A 96 -13.54 3.26 -6.13
C ALA A 96 -12.39 2.86 -7.07
N TYR A 97 -12.09 1.57 -7.17
CA TYR A 97 -11.11 1.05 -8.12
C TYR A 97 -11.50 1.31 -9.58
N ASN A 98 -12.75 0.96 -9.95
CA ASN A 98 -13.28 1.15 -11.30
C ASN A 98 -13.36 2.62 -11.73
N GLU A 99 -13.46 3.55 -10.78
CA GLU A 99 -13.59 4.99 -11.04
C GLU A 99 -12.27 5.77 -10.88
N SER A 100 -11.18 5.10 -10.51
CA SER A 100 -9.88 5.70 -10.23
C SER A 100 -9.29 6.48 -11.42
N LYS A 101 -8.92 7.75 -11.19
CA LYS A 101 -8.36 8.64 -12.22
C LYS A 101 -6.88 8.95 -11.99
N GLY A 102 -6.38 8.68 -10.80
CA GLY A 102 -5.03 9.04 -10.36
C GLY A 102 -4.54 8.19 -9.20
N PHE A 103 -3.25 8.33 -8.86
CA PHE A 103 -2.66 7.58 -7.75
C PHE A 103 -3.31 7.87 -6.39
N GLY A 104 -3.89 9.06 -6.18
CA GLY A 104 -4.66 9.35 -4.96
C GLY A 104 -5.93 8.50 -4.82
N ASP A 105 -6.66 8.30 -5.92
CA ASP A 105 -7.83 7.43 -5.95
C ASP A 105 -7.42 5.97 -5.76
N LEU A 106 -6.33 5.55 -6.42
CA LEU A 106 -5.77 4.20 -6.27
C LEU A 106 -5.36 3.92 -4.81
N PHE A 107 -4.66 4.84 -4.15
CA PHE A 107 -4.30 4.69 -2.74
C PHE A 107 -5.52 4.67 -1.82
N SER A 108 -6.60 5.36 -2.19
CA SER A 108 -7.87 5.31 -1.47
C SER A 108 -8.56 3.95 -1.62
N PHE A 109 -8.51 3.36 -2.81
CA PHE A 109 -8.93 1.99 -3.06
C PHE A 109 -8.11 0.98 -2.24
N GLU A 110 -6.79 1.10 -2.25
CA GLU A 110 -5.90 0.25 -1.44
C GLU A 110 -6.26 0.36 0.04
N ALA A 111 -6.43 1.58 0.56
CA ALA A 111 -6.84 1.84 1.94
C ALA A 111 -8.19 1.19 2.28
N CYS A 112 -9.17 1.31 1.37
CA CYS A 112 -10.49 0.70 1.52
C CYS A 112 -10.37 -0.83 1.65
N ILE A 113 -9.59 -1.47 0.78
CA ILE A 113 -9.34 -2.91 0.84
C ILE A 113 -8.61 -3.32 2.12
N ARG A 114 -7.55 -2.61 2.52
CA ARG A 114 -6.83 -2.91 3.77
C ARG A 114 -7.74 -2.77 4.98
N LYS A 115 -8.64 -1.78 5.00
CA LYS A 115 -9.66 -1.64 6.05
C LYS A 115 -10.65 -2.80 6.05
N ALA A 116 -11.13 -3.22 4.88
CA ALA A 116 -12.09 -4.33 4.75
C ALA A 116 -11.50 -5.67 5.21
N LEU A 117 -10.24 -5.94 4.87
CA LEU A 117 -9.48 -7.10 5.38
C LEU A 117 -9.25 -7.03 6.89
N GLY A 118 -9.20 -5.82 7.44
CA GLY A 118 -8.95 -5.54 8.85
C GLY A 118 -7.47 -5.54 9.21
N TYR A 119 -7.19 -5.29 10.49
CA TYR A 119 -5.83 -5.18 11.00
C TYR A 119 -5.15 -6.53 11.22
N GLY A 120 -5.56 -7.63 10.60
CA GLY A 120 -4.83 -8.90 10.69
C GLY A 120 -3.51 -8.87 9.91
N SER A 121 -2.54 -9.70 10.29
CA SER A 121 -1.34 -9.98 9.47
C SER A 121 -1.39 -11.36 8.81
N SER A 122 -2.37 -12.19 9.16
CA SER A 122 -2.52 -13.56 8.65
C SER A 122 -3.97 -13.81 8.24
N PHE A 123 -4.14 -14.36 7.04
CA PHE A 123 -5.42 -14.60 6.38
C PHE A 123 -5.44 -16.02 5.81
N GLY A 124 -5.45 -17.02 6.71
CA GLY A 124 -5.24 -18.42 6.35
C GLY A 124 -3.83 -18.63 5.80
N ASN A 125 -3.73 -19.09 4.56
CA ASN A 125 -2.48 -19.40 3.87
C ASN A 125 -1.66 -18.15 3.45
N ILE A 126 -2.21 -16.95 3.66
CA ILE A 126 -1.60 -15.67 3.26
C ILE A 126 -1.11 -14.93 4.50
N LYS A 127 0.13 -14.45 4.47
CA LYS A 127 0.67 -13.51 5.46
C LYS A 127 0.97 -12.18 4.81
N ILE A 128 0.67 -11.08 5.50
CA ILE A 128 1.04 -9.72 5.11
C ILE A 128 1.81 -9.11 6.28
N LEU A 129 3.12 -8.96 6.10
CA LEU A 129 4.00 -8.30 7.07
C LEU A 129 3.63 -6.82 7.17
N ARG A 130 3.79 -6.26 8.38
CA ARG A 130 3.45 -4.87 8.64
C ARG A 130 4.44 -3.91 7.99
N LYS A 131 4.03 -2.66 7.90
CA LYS A 131 4.90 -1.54 7.50
C LYS A 131 6.19 -1.56 8.32
N GLY A 132 7.32 -1.52 7.61
CA GLY A 132 8.64 -1.47 8.23
C GLY A 132 9.20 -2.84 8.65
N THR A 133 8.39 -3.89 8.65
CA THR A 133 8.83 -5.25 9.02
C THR A 133 9.03 -6.18 7.82
N GLY A 134 8.76 -5.70 6.60
CA GLY A 134 9.09 -6.39 5.36
C GLY A 134 10.57 -6.30 5.00
N TRP A 135 11.01 -7.10 4.03
CA TRP A 135 12.41 -7.16 3.61
C TRP A 135 12.84 -6.01 2.69
N ALA A 136 11.91 -5.20 2.20
CA ALA A 136 12.25 -4.04 1.40
C ALA A 136 11.48 -2.78 1.79
N ARG A 137 12.12 -1.62 1.55
CA ARG A 137 11.51 -0.29 1.66
C ARG A 137 11.91 0.61 0.51
N ASP A 138 11.20 1.70 0.32
CA ASP A 138 11.54 2.71 -0.69
C ASP A 138 12.69 3.62 -0.22
N PRO A 139 13.51 4.16 -1.15
CA PRO A 139 14.67 5.00 -0.83
C PRO A 139 14.27 6.39 -0.36
N ARG A 140 13.10 6.89 -0.79
CA ARG A 140 12.68 8.28 -0.59
C ARG A 140 12.60 8.71 0.87
N MET A 141 12.23 7.79 1.75
CA MET A 141 12.08 8.08 3.19
C MET A 141 13.40 8.49 3.85
N THR A 142 14.53 8.00 3.33
CA THR A 142 15.87 8.19 3.91
C THR A 142 16.85 8.80 2.90
N ASN A 143 16.35 9.42 1.82
CA ASN A 143 17.18 9.98 0.75
C ASN A 143 18.22 8.98 0.18
N SER A 144 17.79 7.73 -0.01
CA SER A 144 18.63 6.57 -0.40
C SER A 144 19.66 6.11 0.62
N LYS A 145 19.76 6.73 1.81
CA LYS A 145 20.60 6.20 2.88
C LYS A 145 20.07 4.87 3.39
N TRP A 146 20.95 3.99 3.80
CA TRP A 146 20.63 2.64 4.27
C TRP A 146 21.53 2.21 5.42
N SER A 147 21.04 1.26 6.23
CA SER A 147 21.80 0.67 7.34
C SER A 147 22.04 -0.81 7.08
N LYS A 148 23.25 -1.27 7.39
CA LYS A 148 23.69 -2.65 7.22
C LYS A 148 22.91 -3.61 8.13
N GLU A 149 22.53 -3.15 9.31
CA GLU A 149 21.83 -3.90 10.34
C GLU A 149 20.31 -3.88 10.14
N ARG A 150 19.78 -2.85 9.45
CA ARG A 150 18.34 -2.63 9.28
C ARG A 150 17.80 -3.05 7.92
N ASP A 151 18.56 -2.85 6.84
CA ASP A 151 18.08 -2.98 5.47
C ASP A 151 18.53 -4.28 4.81
N PHE A 152 17.56 -5.01 4.25
CA PHE A 152 17.80 -6.22 3.46
C PHE A 152 17.73 -5.90 1.95
N MET A 153 16.73 -5.12 1.52
CA MET A 153 16.57 -4.63 0.15
C MET A 153 16.01 -3.21 0.15
N ILE A 154 16.36 -2.43 -0.87
CA ILE A 154 15.68 -1.17 -1.19
C ILE A 154 14.96 -1.35 -2.52
N HIS A 155 13.70 -0.96 -2.59
CA HIS A 155 12.84 -1.07 -3.79
C HIS A 155 12.93 0.20 -4.66
N ASN A 156 12.32 0.18 -5.86
CA ASN A 156 12.05 1.34 -6.71
C ASN A 156 13.30 2.04 -7.27
N TRP A 157 14.39 1.31 -7.45
CA TRP A 157 15.62 1.79 -8.11
C TRP A 157 15.53 1.78 -9.64
N LYS A 158 14.56 2.53 -10.17
CA LYS A 158 14.39 2.75 -11.61
C LYS A 158 15.63 3.41 -12.17
N LYS A 159 16.30 2.78 -13.14
CA LYS A 159 17.49 3.37 -13.80
C LYS A 159 17.23 4.80 -14.31
N THR A 160 16.01 5.06 -14.79
CA THR A 160 15.58 6.38 -15.28
C THR A 160 15.51 7.45 -14.20
N SER A 161 15.38 7.05 -12.93
CA SER A 161 15.25 7.95 -11.77
C SER A 161 16.53 8.02 -10.93
N GLN A 162 17.61 7.37 -11.38
CA GLN A 162 18.89 7.44 -10.70
C GLN A 162 19.48 8.84 -10.78
N LYS A 163 19.90 9.39 -9.65
CA LYS A 163 20.57 10.68 -9.52
C LYS A 163 22.04 10.52 -9.14
N LYS A 164 22.80 11.58 -9.36
CA LYS A 164 24.13 11.78 -8.79
C LYS A 164 24.02 12.93 -7.79
N TYR A 165 24.50 12.73 -6.58
CA TYR A 165 24.62 13.83 -5.62
C TYR A 165 25.89 14.64 -5.92
N SER A 166 25.88 15.94 -5.63
CA SER A 166 26.97 16.87 -5.93
C SER A 166 27.80 17.28 -4.71
N SER A 167 27.36 16.92 -3.50
CA SER A 167 28.00 17.30 -2.25
C SER A 167 27.80 16.24 -1.17
N THR A 168 28.77 16.13 -0.28
CA THR A 168 28.73 15.29 0.93
C THR A 168 28.88 16.18 2.17
N PRO A 169 28.27 15.82 3.32
CA PRO A 169 27.45 14.63 3.54
C PRO A 169 26.09 14.73 2.84
N ILE A 170 25.53 13.58 2.44
CA ILE A 170 24.17 13.49 1.89
C ILE A 170 23.19 13.59 3.07
N PRO A 171 22.22 14.50 3.07
CA PRO A 171 21.24 14.58 4.15
C PRO A 171 20.37 13.31 4.23
N LEU A 172 20.01 12.89 5.45
CA LEU A 172 19.09 11.76 5.66
C LEU A 172 17.65 12.08 5.21
N GLU A 173 17.24 13.33 5.33
CA GLU A 173 15.97 13.80 4.78
C GLU A 173 16.17 14.29 3.35
N ALA A 174 15.41 13.71 2.41
CA ALA A 174 15.45 14.18 1.03
C ALA A 174 14.81 15.57 0.92
N SER A 175 15.36 16.40 0.03
CA SER A 175 14.81 17.72 -0.27
C SER A 175 13.30 17.62 -0.58
N PRO A 176 12.47 18.59 -0.15
CA PRO A 176 11.07 18.68 -0.57
C PRO A 176 10.90 18.73 -2.10
N SER A 177 11.91 19.20 -2.83
CA SER A 177 11.93 19.25 -4.29
C SER A 177 12.40 17.96 -4.97
N ALA A 178 12.89 16.97 -4.22
CA ALA A 178 13.32 15.69 -4.78
C ALA A 178 12.09 14.86 -5.20
N ASP A 179 12.18 14.23 -6.37
CA ASP A 179 11.12 13.35 -6.86
C ASP A 179 10.98 12.14 -5.93
N TRP A 180 9.79 11.56 -5.90
CA TRP A 180 9.49 10.35 -5.13
C TRP A 180 10.35 9.15 -5.57
N PHE A 181 10.69 9.12 -6.86
CA PHE A 181 11.46 8.04 -7.46
C PHE A 181 12.97 8.29 -7.44
N ASP A 182 13.42 9.46 -6.98
CA ASP A 182 14.85 9.80 -6.97
C ASP A 182 15.61 8.85 -6.04
N TRP A 183 16.71 8.31 -6.54
CA TRP A 183 17.60 7.46 -5.75
C TRP A 183 19.08 7.63 -6.13
N TYR A 184 19.98 7.31 -5.21
CA TYR A 184 21.43 7.27 -5.41
C TYR A 184 21.93 5.84 -5.40
N ASN A 185 22.89 5.53 -6.29
CA ASN A 185 23.49 4.20 -6.35
C ASN A 185 24.47 3.99 -5.17
N PRO A 186 24.21 3.04 -4.26
CA PRO A 186 25.07 2.79 -3.12
C PRO A 186 26.23 1.84 -3.42
N ILE A 187 26.36 1.33 -4.65
CA ILE A 187 27.46 0.43 -5.04
C ILE A 187 28.47 1.22 -5.87
N LEU A 188 29.72 1.20 -5.42
CA LEU A 188 30.85 1.84 -6.08
C LEU A 188 31.55 0.89 -7.06
N GLY A 189 31.91 1.42 -8.22
CA GLY A 189 32.65 0.68 -9.24
C GLY A 189 31.81 -0.31 -10.05
N TYR A 190 32.50 -1.25 -10.70
CA TYR A 190 31.91 -2.31 -11.49
C TYR A 190 31.86 -3.62 -10.69
N PHE A 191 30.95 -4.51 -11.06
CA PHE A 191 30.93 -5.86 -10.49
C PHE A 191 32.10 -6.69 -11.05
N GLU A 192 33.03 -7.04 -10.18
CA GLU A 192 34.09 -8.00 -10.47
C GLU A 192 33.56 -9.41 -10.20
N LEU A 193 32.93 -10.01 -11.21
CA LEU A 193 32.25 -11.30 -11.08
C LEU A 193 33.16 -12.43 -10.59
N ASP A 194 34.46 -12.36 -10.87
CA ASP A 194 35.46 -13.32 -10.40
C ASP A 194 35.61 -13.30 -8.86
N LEU A 195 35.22 -12.21 -8.21
CA LEU A 195 35.20 -12.09 -6.75
C LEU A 195 33.93 -12.67 -6.12
N CYS A 196 32.87 -12.95 -6.90
CA CYS A 196 31.59 -13.49 -6.42
C CYS A 196 31.70 -14.98 -6.08
N THR A 197 32.37 -15.30 -4.98
CA THR A 197 32.51 -16.66 -4.45
C THR A 197 31.73 -16.81 -3.14
N SER A 198 31.38 -18.05 -2.76
CA SER A 198 30.69 -18.32 -1.48
C SER A 198 31.48 -17.89 -0.24
N ARG A 199 32.79 -17.63 -0.37
CA ARG A 199 33.66 -17.17 0.71
C ARG A 199 33.84 -15.65 0.74
N ASN A 200 33.53 -14.96 -0.34
CA ASN A 200 33.66 -13.51 -0.42
C ASN A 200 32.27 -12.86 -0.35
N THR A 201 31.99 -12.26 0.80
CA THR A 201 30.75 -11.53 1.07
C THR A 201 30.97 -10.01 1.10
N SER A 202 32.13 -9.56 0.62
CA SER A 202 32.48 -8.15 0.57
C SER A 202 31.76 -7.45 -0.57
N TRP A 203 31.29 -6.25 -0.28
CA TRP A 203 30.66 -5.36 -1.25
C TRP A 203 31.33 -3.98 -1.14
N ASN A 204 31.55 -3.34 -2.28
CA ASN A 204 32.12 -2.00 -2.33
C ASN A 204 31.00 -0.97 -2.25
N TYR A 205 30.59 -0.62 -1.04
CA TYR A 205 29.51 0.33 -0.80
C TYR A 205 30.01 1.76 -0.69
N ASP A 206 29.18 2.71 -1.11
CA ASP A 206 29.39 4.13 -0.88
C ASP A 206 29.06 4.48 0.59
N GLU A 207 30.10 4.71 1.38
CA GLU A 207 29.97 5.05 2.80
C GLU A 207 29.16 6.33 3.04
N ASN A 208 29.06 7.24 2.06
CA ASN A 208 28.24 8.45 2.18
C ASN A 208 26.74 8.15 2.26
N LEU A 209 26.33 6.98 1.74
CA LEU A 209 24.96 6.49 1.75
C LEU A 209 24.69 5.51 2.90
N MET A 210 25.70 5.17 3.69
CA MET A 210 25.50 4.40 4.91
C MET A 210 25.04 5.30 6.06
N GLU A 211 24.25 4.74 6.97
CA GLU A 211 23.74 5.40 8.16
C GLU A 211 23.53 4.38 9.29
N SER A 212 23.41 4.84 10.54
CA SER A 212 23.16 3.93 11.68
C SER A 212 21.73 3.39 11.67
N TYR A 213 21.54 2.22 12.30
CA TYR A 213 20.22 1.62 12.53
C TYR A 213 19.25 2.63 13.19
N GLU A 214 19.70 3.29 14.25
CA GLU A 214 18.87 4.19 15.07
C GLU A 214 18.41 5.40 14.27
N ALA A 215 19.29 6.00 13.48
CA ALA A 215 18.96 7.17 12.67
C ALA A 215 17.96 6.81 11.55
N ILE A 216 18.12 5.65 10.92
CA ILE A 216 17.15 5.15 9.94
C ILE A 216 15.79 4.90 10.61
N GLU A 217 15.74 4.19 11.74
CA GLU A 217 14.49 3.90 12.43
C GLU A 217 13.79 5.17 12.95
N GLU A 218 14.53 6.13 13.50
CA GLU A 218 13.98 7.43 13.91
C GLU A 218 13.38 8.18 12.72
N ARG A 219 14.07 8.18 11.57
CA ARG A 219 13.55 8.82 10.35
C ARG A 219 12.29 8.13 9.86
N MET A 220 12.27 6.81 9.83
CA MET A 220 11.12 6.01 9.39
C MET A 220 9.92 6.24 10.31
N PHE A 221 10.14 6.30 11.62
CA PHE A 221 9.10 6.60 12.60
C PHE A 221 8.52 8.00 12.41
N LYS A 222 9.37 9.03 12.27
CA LYS A 222 8.92 10.40 11.97
C LYS A 222 8.11 10.46 10.68
N PHE A 223 8.57 9.75 9.65
CA PHE A 223 7.86 9.68 8.37
C PHE A 223 6.46 9.08 8.53
N ALA A 224 6.33 7.98 9.28
CA ALA A 224 5.04 7.35 9.54
C ALA A 224 4.07 8.29 10.27
N LEU A 225 4.54 9.07 11.25
CA LEU A 225 3.71 10.06 11.96
C LEU A 225 3.21 11.17 11.03
N VAL A 226 4.08 11.70 10.17
CA VAL A 226 3.68 12.74 9.21
C VAL A 226 2.70 12.19 8.18
N ALA A 227 2.93 11.00 7.64
CA ALA A 227 2.01 10.36 6.71
C ALA A 227 0.62 10.14 7.35
N LEU A 228 0.58 9.65 8.60
CA LEU A 228 -0.67 9.49 9.35
C LEU A 228 -1.38 10.82 9.61
N ALA A 229 -0.65 11.89 9.92
CA ALA A 229 -1.24 13.21 10.16
C ALA A 229 -1.85 13.83 8.89
N VAL A 230 -1.20 13.65 7.73
CA VAL A 230 -1.70 14.12 6.43
C VAL A 230 -2.94 13.32 5.99
N ILE A 231 -2.94 12.00 6.22
CA ILE A 231 -4.08 11.13 5.88
C ILE A 231 -5.24 11.35 6.86
N GLY A 232 -4.98 11.51 8.16
CA GLY A 232 -5.99 11.81 9.19
C GLY A 232 -6.65 13.17 9.00
N ALA A 233 -5.91 14.18 8.53
CA ALA A 233 -6.50 15.46 8.12
C ALA A 233 -7.34 15.36 6.83
N SER A 234 -7.14 14.29 6.05
CA SER A 234 -7.92 13.98 4.84
C SER A 234 -9.17 13.15 5.14
N GLU A 235 -9.47 12.82 6.41
CA GLU A 235 -10.75 12.19 6.78
C GLU A 235 -11.97 13.08 6.46
N ALA A 236 -11.76 14.37 6.22
CA ALA A 236 -12.78 15.25 5.63
C ALA A 236 -13.15 14.90 4.17
N ILE A 237 -12.40 14.00 3.52
CA ILE A 237 -12.64 13.49 2.16
C ILE A 237 -13.12 12.03 2.19
N PHE A 238 -12.76 11.25 3.23
CA PHE A 238 -13.20 9.86 3.38
C PHE A 238 -14.66 9.70 3.84
N PHE A 239 -15.22 10.74 4.44
CA PHE A 239 -16.66 10.87 4.58
C PHE A 239 -17.12 11.95 3.61
N GLY A 240 -17.59 11.51 2.45
CA GLY A 240 -18.73 12.19 1.85
C GLY A 240 -19.77 12.33 2.95
N SER A 241 -19.85 13.53 3.52
CA SER A 241 -21.02 13.98 4.23
C SER A 241 -22.19 13.52 3.37
N SER A 242 -23.08 12.70 3.92
CA SER A 242 -24.38 12.49 3.31
C SER A 242 -25.17 13.80 3.45
N GLY A 243 -24.66 14.88 2.88
CA GLY A 243 -25.41 16.06 2.51
C GLY A 243 -25.98 15.73 1.15
N GLY A 244 -27.23 15.28 1.14
CA GLY A 244 -28.00 15.12 -0.09
C GLY A 244 -28.01 16.43 -0.86
N GLY A 245 -27.16 16.53 -1.88
CA GLY A 245 -27.23 17.55 -2.93
C GLY A 245 -28.37 17.19 -3.88
N GLY A 246 -29.60 17.25 -3.40
CA GLY A 246 -30.78 17.24 -4.25
C GLY A 246 -30.81 18.54 -5.04
N CYS A 247 -30.86 18.41 -6.37
CA CYS A 247 -31.21 19.50 -7.27
C CYS A 247 -32.46 20.22 -6.73
N GLY A 248 -32.33 21.53 -6.48
CA GLY A 248 -33.40 22.35 -5.94
C GLY A 248 -34.57 22.43 -6.90
N CYS A 249 -35.62 21.66 -6.63
CA CYS A 249 -36.99 22.05 -6.96
C CYS A 249 -37.54 22.78 -5.72
N ALA A 250 -38.11 23.97 -5.93
CA ALA A 250 -38.76 24.72 -4.87
C ALA A 250 -39.87 23.86 -4.20
N PRO A 251 -39.98 23.88 -2.86
CA PRO A 251 -41.01 23.12 -2.17
C PRO A 251 -42.41 23.63 -2.54
N PRO A 252 -43.40 22.73 -2.72
CA PRO A 252 -44.78 23.13 -2.93
C PRO A 252 -45.33 23.84 -1.68
N PRO A 253 -46.31 24.76 -1.83
CA PRO A 253 -46.91 25.46 -0.70
C PRO A 253 -47.55 24.48 0.30
N PRO A 254 -47.58 24.82 1.59
CA PRO A 254 -48.11 23.94 2.62
C PRO A 254 -49.59 23.62 2.35
N PRO A 255 -50.03 22.36 2.55
CA PRO A 255 -51.42 21.99 2.37
C PRO A 255 -52.30 22.72 3.39
N CYS A 256 -53.38 23.31 2.89
CA CYS A 256 -54.44 23.90 3.70
C CYS A 256 -54.90 22.89 4.77
N GLY A 257 -54.85 23.30 6.04
CA GLY A 257 -55.26 22.47 7.17
C GLY A 257 -56.66 21.92 6.98
N CYS A 258 -56.78 20.59 7.03
CA CYS A 258 -58.07 19.92 7.09
C CYS A 258 -58.74 20.26 8.43
N ALA A 259 -60.02 20.64 8.36
CA ALA A 259 -60.85 20.83 9.55
C ALA A 259 -60.91 19.53 10.38
N PRO A 260 -60.99 19.63 11.72
CA PRO A 260 -61.09 18.46 12.58
C PRO A 260 -62.36 17.64 12.26
N PRO A 261 -62.30 16.30 12.39
CA PRO A 261 -63.42 15.42 12.06
C PRO A 261 -64.61 15.64 13.00
N ALA A 262 -65.82 15.47 12.46
CA ALA A 262 -67.06 15.58 13.21
C ALA A 262 -67.13 14.51 14.33
N PRO A 263 -67.70 14.84 15.50
CA PRO A 263 -67.86 13.89 16.58
C PRO A 263 -68.80 12.73 16.20
N PRO A 264 -68.59 11.53 16.76
CA PRO A 264 -69.39 10.34 16.45
C PRO A 264 -70.85 10.51 16.92
N PRO A 265 -71.82 9.91 16.22
CA PRO A 265 -73.22 9.95 16.62
C PRO A 265 -73.46 9.22 17.95
N SER A 266 -74.32 9.80 18.79
CA SER A 266 -74.75 9.21 20.06
C SER A 266 -75.46 7.86 19.85
N PRO A 267 -75.28 6.86 20.73
CA PRO A 267 -76.03 5.61 20.65
C PRO A 267 -77.53 5.84 20.89
N CYS A 268 -78.37 5.22 20.05
CA CYS A 268 -79.81 5.15 20.25
C CYS A 268 -80.16 4.20 21.41
N GLY A 269 -81.06 4.61 22.31
CA GLY A 269 -81.83 3.69 23.14
C GLY A 269 -82.02 4.12 24.60
N GLY A 270 -83.24 4.56 24.93
CA GLY A 270 -83.72 4.90 26.27
C GLY A 270 -84.85 5.92 26.21
#